data_AF-A0A1G4BGY1-F1
#
_entry.id   AF-A0A1G4BGY1-F1
#
_cell.length_a   1.000
_cell.length_b   1.000
_cell.length_c   1.000
_cell.angle_alpha   90.00
_cell.angle_beta   90.00
_cell.angle_gamma   90.00
#
_symmetry.space_group_name_H-M   'P 1'
#
loop_
_entity.id
_entity.type
_entity.pdbx_description
1 polymer ?
#
loop_
_entity_poly.entity_id
_entity_poly.type
_entity_poly.pdbx_seq_one_letter_code
_entity_poly.pdbx_strand_id
1 'polypeptide(L)' 'MARPKGSTTKHLTEAERQRIRTLYNDANLPQAQIVSITGFSKDQVRVAIRAPSAAVAPRSGRPRIKKPRQEAS' A
#
# COMPACT_ATOMS: atom_id res chain seq x y z
N MET A 1 17.47 -18.68 2.23
CA MET A 1 17.39 -17.85 3.45
C MET A 1 15.92 -17.73 3.86
N ALA A 2 15.55 -18.20 5.04
CA ALA A 2 14.17 -18.11 5.54
C ALA A 2 13.91 -16.75 6.20
N ARG A 3 12.75 -16.13 5.92
CA ARG A 3 12.37 -14.82 6.45
C ARG A 3 12.06 -14.93 7.96
N PRO A 4 12.60 -14.05 8.83
CA PRO A 4 12.39 -14.14 10.27
C PRO A 4 10.90 -14.01 10.63
N LYS A 5 10.42 -14.94 11.46
CA LYS A 5 9.07 -14.95 12.04
C LYS A 5 8.90 -13.69 12.89
N GLY A 6 7.89 -12.87 12.59
CA GLY A 6 7.63 -11.59 13.26
C GLY A 6 7.93 -10.33 12.43
N SER A 7 8.45 -10.47 11.21
CA SER A 7 8.64 -9.34 10.28
C SER A 7 7.33 -8.90 9.61
N THR A 8 6.39 -8.37 10.39
CA THR A 8 5.16 -7.77 9.87
C THR A 8 5.52 -6.53 9.08
N THR A 9 5.38 -6.57 7.75
CA THR A 9 5.58 -5.38 6.92
C THR A 9 4.48 -4.38 7.25
N LYS A 10 4.81 -3.28 7.93
CA LYS A 10 3.86 -2.19 8.15
C LYS A 10 3.44 -1.62 6.79
N HIS A 11 2.14 -1.65 6.51
CA HIS A 11 1.58 -1.03 5.32
C HIS A 11 1.50 0.48 5.53
N LEU A 12 1.86 1.25 4.49
CA LEU A 12 1.66 2.69 4.50
C LEU A 12 0.17 2.99 4.59
N THR A 13 -0.19 3.82 5.57
CA THR A 13 -1.49 4.47 5.70
C THR A 13 -1.70 5.45 4.54
N GLU A 14 -2.94 5.89 4.35
CA GLU A 14 -3.28 6.88 3.33
C GLU A 14 -2.57 8.22 3.58
N ALA A 15 -2.51 8.68 4.83
CA ALA A 15 -1.81 9.91 5.20
C ALA A 15 -0.31 9.84 4.87
N GLU A 16 0.34 8.71 5.14
CA GLU A 16 1.76 8.51 4.82
C GLU A 16 1.99 8.47 3.30
N ARG A 17 1.09 7.83 2.53
CA ARG A 17 1.15 7.87 1.06
C ARG A 17 0.96 9.28 0.52
N GLN A 18 0.01 10.03 1.07
CA GLN A 18 -0.20 11.41 0.68
C GLN A 18 1.05 12.25 0.94
N ARG A 19 1.66 12.11 2.12
CA ARG A 19 2.92 12.78 2.45
C ARG A 19 4.04 12.46 1.45
N ILE A 20 4.23 11.18 1.12
CA ILE A 20 5.24 10.76 0.12
C ILE A 20 4.97 11.40 -1.24
N ARG A 21 3.69 11.43 -1.67
CA ARG A 21 3.30 11.99 -2.97
C ARG A 21 3.50 13.49 -3.02
N THR A 22 3.17 14.22 -1.96
CA THR A 22 3.44 15.66 -1.84
C THR A 22 4.93 15.96 -1.93
N LEU A 23 5.78 15.20 -1.22
CA LEU A 23 7.22 15.38 -1.29
C LEU A 23 7.79 15.13 -2.70
N TYR A 24 7.22 14.19 -3.44
CA TYR A 24 7.68 13.88 -4.79
C TYR A 24 7.14 14.85 -5.86
N ASN A 25 5.83 15.10 -5.88
CA ASN A 25 5.18 15.89 -6.93
C ASN A 25 5.27 17.39 -6.67
N ASP A 26 5.03 17.83 -5.43
CA ASP A 26 4.90 19.26 -5.11
C ASP A 26 6.27 19.85 -4.76
N ALA A 27 7.08 19.10 -4.00
CA ALA A 27 8.42 19.53 -3.60
C ALA A 27 9.54 19.05 -4.55
N ASN A 28 9.23 18.28 -5.60
CA ASN A 28 10.18 17.74 -6.58
C ASN A 28 11.40 17.03 -5.95
N LEU A 29 11.23 16.40 -4.79
CA LEU A 29 12.33 15.74 -4.11
C LEU A 29 12.63 14.37 -4.72
N PRO A 30 13.92 13.99 -4.85
CA PRO A 30 14.28 12.67 -5.33
C PRO A 30 13.92 11.59 -4.29
N GLN A 31 13.60 10.38 -4.77
CA GLN A 31 13.18 9.25 -3.91
C GLN A 31 14.15 8.96 -2.77
N ALA A 32 15.46 9.12 -2.99
CA ALA A 32 16.48 8.92 -1.96
C ALA A 32 16.33 9.90 -0.79
N GLN A 33 16.03 11.18 -1.06
CA GLN A 33 15.77 12.15 0.00
C GLN A 33 14.44 11.87 0.70
N ILE A 34 13.41 11.44 -0.03
CA ILE A 34 12.12 11.06 0.58
C ILE A 34 12.29 9.91 1.57
N VAL A 35 13.12 8.91 1.24
CA VAL A 35 13.48 7.82 2.16
C VAL A 35 14.14 8.36 3.42
N SER A 36 15.12 9.26 3.29
CA SER A 36 15.79 9.86 4.44
C SER A 36 14.85 10.70 5.33
N ILE A 37 13.90 11.43 4.73
CA ILE A 37 12.94 12.29 5.44
C ILE A 37 11.86 11.46 6.15
N THR A 38 11.38 10.40 5.52
CA THR A 38 10.21 9.65 6.01
C THR A 38 10.57 8.39 6.78
N GLY A 39 11.78 7.86 6.62
CA GLY A 39 12.21 6.59 7.21
C GLY A 39 11.58 5.35 6.58
N PHE A 40 10.78 5.50 5.51
CA PHE A 40 10.19 4.37 4.80
C PHE A 40 11.19 3.71 3.85
N SER A 41 10.97 2.43 3.55
CA SER A 41 11.81 1.72 2.58
C SER A 41 11.69 2.31 1.18
N LYS A 42 12.76 2.19 0.39
CA LYS A 42 12.78 2.64 -1.02
C LYS A 42 11.64 2.03 -1.84
N ASP A 43 11.25 0.79 -1.56
CA ASP A 43 10.16 0.12 -2.27
C ASP A 43 8.79 0.68 -1.86
N GLN A 44 8.56 0.96 -0.58
CA GLN A 44 7.33 1.62 -0.11
C GLN A 44 7.17 3.00 -0.76
N VAL A 45 8.24 3.79 -0.80
CA VAL A 45 8.25 5.11 -1.46
C VAL A 45 7.95 4.98 -2.94
N ARG A 46 8.62 4.06 -3.65
CA ARG A 46 8.40 3.82 -5.09
C ARG A 46 6.95 3.42 -5.39
N VAL A 47 6.38 2.52 -4.59
CA VAL A 47 5.00 2.06 -4.76
C VAL A 47 4.00 3.20 -4.50
N ALA A 48 4.21 4.01 -3.47
CA ALA A 48 3.33 5.15 -3.16
C ALA A 48 3.34 6.23 -4.27
N ILE A 49 4.50 6.48 -4.88
CA ILE A 49 4.64 7.40 -6.01
C ILE A 49 3.92 6.86 -7.25
N ARG A 50 4.10 5.58 -7.58
CA ARG A 50 3.51 4.95 -8.77
C ARG A 50 2.01 4.72 -8.68
N ALA A 51 1.45 4.66 -7.47
CA ALA A 51 0.01 4.49 -7.29
C ALA A 51 -0.75 5.66 -7.94
N PRO A 52 -1.93 5.45 -8.52
CA PRO A 52 -2.73 6.55 -9.09
C PRO A 52 -3.28 7.48 -8.00
N SER A 53 -3.53 6.97 -6.80
CA SER A 53 -4.08 7.70 -5.65
C SER A 53 -3.35 7.34 -4.35
N ALA A 54 -3.44 8.20 -3.34
CA ALA A 54 -3.02 7.89 -1.98
C ALA A 54 -3.97 6.92 -1.26
N ALA A 55 -5.21 6.78 -1.74
CA ALA A 55 -6.19 5.89 -1.17
C ALA A 55 -5.71 4.43 -1.19
N VAL A 56 -5.88 3.72 -0.08
CA VAL A 56 -5.59 2.29 -0.01
C VAL A 56 -6.72 1.54 -0.68
N ALA A 57 -6.46 1.00 -1.88
CA ALA A 57 -7.46 0.24 -2.61
C ALA A 57 -7.96 -0.96 -1.78
N PRO A 58 -9.28 -1.21 -1.75
CA PRO A 58 -9.83 -2.36 -1.06
C PRO A 58 -9.29 -3.64 -1.70
N ARG A 59 -8.88 -4.59 -0.85
CA ARG A 59 -8.47 -5.91 -1.33
C ARG A 59 -9.70 -6.59 -1.90
N SER A 60 -9.70 -6.90 -3.19
CA SER A 60 -10.70 -7.78 -3.80
C SER A 60 -10.56 -9.14 -3.13
N GLY A 61 -11.34 -9.38 -2.07
CA GLY A 61 -11.34 -10.66 -1.37
C GLY A 61 -11.69 -11.80 -2.31
N ARG A 62 -11.47 -13.03 -1.85
CA ARG A 62 -11.93 -14.22 -2.58
C ARG A 62 -13.45 -14.11 -2.79
N PRO A 63 -13.96 -14.26 -4.02
CA PRO A 63 -15.39 -14.26 -4.27
C PRO A 63 -16.09 -15.29 -3.38
N ARG A 64 -17.17 -14.90 -2.70
CA ARG A 64 -18.00 -15.86 -1.96
C ARG A 64 -18.69 -16.76 -2.97
N ILE A 65 -18.48 -18.08 -2.85
CA ILE A 65 -19.23 -19.07 -3.62
C ILE A 65 -20.69 -18.94 -3.19
N LYS A 66 -21.54 -18.45 -4.10
CA LYS A 66 -23.00 -18.43 -3.88
C LYS A 66 -23.46 -19.89 -3.90
N LYS A 67 -23.89 -20.45 -2.76
CA LYS A 67 -24.63 -21.72 -2.76
C LYS A 67 -25.96 -21.48 -3.49
N PRO A 68 -26.37 -22.31 -4.45
CA PRO A 68 -27.70 -22.20 -5.03
C PRO A 68 -28.73 -22.41 -3.91
N ARG A 69 -29.73 -21.51 -3.90
CA ARG A 69 -30.90 -21.55 -3.04
C ARG A 69 -31.59 -22.88 -3.28
N GLN A 70 -31.65 -23.74 -2.26
CA GLN A 70 -32.53 -24.91 -2.32
C GLN A 70 -33.97 -24.37 -2.33
N GLU A 71 -34.61 -24.51 -3.48
CA GLU A 71 -36.03 -24.25 -3.65
C GLU A 71 -36.83 -25.25 -2.81
N ALA A 72 -37.94 -24.75 -2.30
CA ALA A 72 -38.87 -25.47 -1.45
C ALA A 72 -39.46 -26.70 -2.17
N SER A 73 -39.67 -27.77 -1.41
CA SER A 73 -40.69 -28.80 -1.65
C SER A 73 -41.12 -29.35 -0.30
#